data_AF-A0A947G6T1-F1
#
_entry.id   AF-A0A947G6T1-F1
#
_cell.length_a   1.000
_cell.length_b   1.000
_cell.length_c   1.000
_cell.angle_alpha   90.00
_cell.angle_beta   90.00
_cell.angle_gamma   90.00
#
_symmetry.space_group_name_H-M   'P 1'
#
loop_
_entity.id
_entity.type
_entity.pdbx_description
1 polymer ?
#
loop_
_entity_poly.entity_id
_entity_poly.type
_entity_poly.pdbx_seq_one_letter_code
_entity_poly.pdbx_strand_id
1 'polypeptide(L)'
;MHRLATVICGLAVVACAPTGASEERVLEEHSELQDTFLNEFDRHHLISDRAFFDELAVTTSEVQAFLEHTPYGHRNFLADEVMADGRTFAEALTQTAVSHDVNPLVLLATLQKETSMVSAETRPSAFKINFAMGCGCPDGQGCNPTFKGLDKQIKCLSKSFLNHKNDLMANGQTSTGWRPGKAKNTLDPNSVNPANRATAILYTYTPWVLRGQGGNWAFWRIWTRFADHAGYQIGLDVPFNEGFIGGRCSSTDDCFGAESTCLFDDFSGVGRCTQSCTSLCPDRPGLHYATTFCVPSNGGGGKCVAQCPFDGCDHGMICVQDERFGDPNVSTSVCAAAP
;
A
#
# COMPACT_ATOMS: atom_id res chain seq x y z
N MET A 1 -39.36 58.48 -49.45
CA MET A 1 -40.72 57.91 -49.35
C MET A 1 -40.59 56.41 -49.19
N HIS A 2 -41.13 55.84 -48.11
CA HIS A 2 -41.60 54.43 -47.91
C HIS A 2 -40.62 53.26 -48.20
N ARG A 3 -40.52 52.15 -47.44
CA ARG A 3 -41.08 51.60 -46.20
C ARG A 3 -40.26 50.33 -45.87
N LEU A 4 -40.27 49.91 -44.60
CA LEU A 4 -39.79 48.61 -44.06
C LEU A 4 -40.35 47.37 -44.79
N ALA A 5 -39.61 46.24 -44.74
CA ALA A 5 -40.13 44.96 -44.21
C ALA A 5 -39.02 43.90 -43.98
N THR A 6 -39.16 43.21 -42.84
CA THR A 6 -38.37 42.16 -42.17
C THR A 6 -38.56 40.75 -42.78
N VAL A 7 -37.65 39.79 -42.52
CA VAL A 7 -37.88 38.41 -41.96
C VAL A 7 -36.71 37.41 -42.25
N ILE A 8 -35.91 37.17 -41.20
CA ILE A 8 -35.43 35.93 -40.49
C ILE A 8 -35.15 34.56 -41.20
N CYS A 9 -34.10 33.90 -40.66
CA CYS A 9 -33.74 32.45 -40.57
C CYS A 9 -32.92 31.83 -41.73
N GLY A 10 -31.83 31.06 -41.55
CA GLY A 10 -31.08 30.54 -40.40
C GLY A 10 -30.16 29.38 -40.87
N LEU A 11 -28.98 29.20 -40.22
CA LEU A 11 -28.04 28.04 -40.22
C LEU A 11 -27.48 27.50 -41.56
N ALA A 12 -26.26 26.96 -41.72
CA ALA A 12 -25.18 26.52 -40.83
C ALA A 12 -23.83 26.63 -41.58
N VAL A 13 -22.72 26.85 -40.86
CA VAL A 13 -21.36 26.79 -41.43
C VAL A 13 -20.65 25.56 -40.86
N VAL A 14 -20.24 24.66 -41.75
CA VAL A 14 -19.34 23.53 -41.45
C VAL A 14 -17.91 24.04 -41.53
N ALA A 15 -17.14 23.86 -40.46
CA ALA A 15 -15.69 24.11 -40.45
C ALA A 15 -14.95 22.84 -39.99
N CYS A 16 -14.08 22.32 -40.85
CA CYS A 16 -13.13 21.25 -40.52
C CYS A 16 -12.08 21.77 -39.53
N ALA A 17 -11.79 20.99 -38.48
CA ALA A 17 -10.64 21.19 -37.59
C ALA A 17 -9.52 20.17 -37.93
N PRO A 18 -8.23 20.54 -37.77
CA PRO A 18 -7.11 19.66 -38.10
C PRO A 18 -6.84 18.66 -36.98
N THR A 19 -6.38 17.48 -37.39
CA THR A 19 -5.91 16.37 -36.55
C THR A 19 -4.56 16.70 -35.92
N GLY A 20 -4.52 16.80 -34.60
CA GLY A 20 -3.32 17.02 -33.81
C GLY A 20 -3.62 16.93 -32.32
N ALA A 21 -4.00 15.76 -31.83
CA ALA A 21 -4.20 15.50 -30.41
C ALA A 21 -3.94 14.02 -30.13
N SER A 22 -2.70 13.66 -29.76
CA SER A 22 -2.44 12.32 -29.20
C SER A 22 -1.21 12.21 -28.30
N GLU A 23 -0.27 13.18 -28.28
CA GLU A 23 0.88 13.11 -27.36
C GLU A 23 0.74 14.01 -26.11
N GLU A 24 0.17 15.21 -26.22
CA GLU A 24 -0.05 16.10 -25.06
C GLU A 24 -1.08 15.55 -24.06
N ARG A 25 -2.08 14.80 -24.56
CA ARG A 25 -3.20 14.34 -23.75
C ARG A 25 -2.83 13.21 -22.76
N VAL A 26 -1.75 12.47 -23.04
CA VAL A 26 -1.28 11.34 -22.21
C VAL A 26 -0.46 11.82 -21.00
N LEU A 27 0.22 12.97 -21.13
CA LEU A 27 1.01 13.56 -20.04
C LEU A 27 0.14 14.26 -19.00
N GLU A 28 -0.98 14.86 -19.41
CA GLU A 28 -1.97 15.46 -18.49
C GLU A 28 -2.76 14.39 -17.70
N GLU A 29 -3.15 13.27 -18.32
CA GLU A 29 -3.89 12.19 -17.66
C GLU A 29 -3.08 11.50 -16.55
N HIS A 30 -1.78 11.27 -16.77
CA HIS A 30 -0.88 10.73 -15.74
C HIS A 30 -0.63 11.72 -14.59
N SER A 31 -0.61 13.03 -14.89
CA SER A 31 -0.42 14.08 -13.88
C SER A 31 -1.64 14.25 -12.99
N GLU A 32 -2.85 14.17 -13.54
CA GLU A 32 -4.10 14.29 -12.77
C GLU A 32 -4.39 13.02 -11.92
N LEU A 33 -4.03 11.83 -12.41
CA LEU A 33 -4.07 10.58 -11.64
C LEU A 33 -3.08 10.58 -10.46
N GLN A 34 -1.90 11.19 -10.65
CA GLN A 34 -0.90 11.29 -9.58
C GLN A 34 -1.27 12.35 -8.54
N ASP A 35 -1.94 13.44 -8.94
CA ASP A 35 -2.39 14.50 -8.02
C ASP A 35 -3.69 14.12 -7.25
N THR A 36 -4.53 13.25 -7.81
CA THR A 36 -5.67 12.64 -7.10
C THR A 36 -5.22 11.64 -6.03
N PHE A 37 -4.20 10.83 -6.29
CA PHE A 37 -3.59 9.91 -5.30
C PHE A 37 -2.92 10.65 -4.12
N LEU A 38 -2.45 11.88 -4.35
CA LEU A 38 -1.74 12.69 -3.33
C LEU A 38 -2.66 13.40 -2.33
N ASN A 39 -3.97 13.45 -2.59
CA ASN A 39 -4.97 14.01 -1.67
C ASN A 39 -5.40 13.05 -0.54
N GLU A 40 -4.88 11.83 -0.52
CA GLU A 40 -5.33 10.73 0.34
C GLU A 40 -4.48 10.49 1.60
N PHE A 41 -3.43 11.28 1.85
CA PHE A 41 -2.55 11.02 3.00
C PHE A 41 -3.31 10.94 4.33
N ASP A 42 -3.53 9.71 4.80
CA ASP A 42 -4.07 9.40 6.10
C ASP A 42 -2.94 9.20 7.11
N ARG A 43 -2.84 10.14 8.05
CA ARG A 43 -1.87 10.04 9.16
C ARG A 43 -2.18 8.86 10.09
N HIS A 44 -3.37 8.28 10.02
CA HIS A 44 -3.82 7.15 10.82
C HIS A 44 -3.53 5.80 10.15
N HIS A 45 -3.31 5.77 8.84
CA HIS A 45 -3.00 4.57 8.06
C HIS A 45 -1.95 4.91 7.00
N LEU A 46 -0.68 4.58 7.27
CA LEU A 46 0.42 4.90 6.36
C LEU A 46 0.68 3.82 5.31
N ILE A 47 0.45 2.57 5.69
CA ILE A 47 0.67 1.35 4.91
C ILE A 47 -0.01 0.20 5.68
N SER A 48 -0.52 -0.80 4.97
CA SER A 48 -1.11 -1.99 5.60
C SER A 48 -0.06 -2.86 6.32
N ASP A 49 -0.48 -3.63 7.33
CA ASP A 49 0.39 -4.63 7.98
C ASP A 49 0.91 -5.64 6.94
N ARG A 50 0.04 -6.08 6.02
CA ARG A 50 0.41 -7.01 4.95
C ARG A 50 1.56 -6.47 4.10
N ALA A 51 1.44 -5.25 3.58
CA ALA A 51 2.49 -4.68 2.75
C ALA A 51 3.77 -4.37 3.53
N PHE A 52 3.65 -3.95 4.79
CA PHE A 52 4.83 -3.65 5.59
C PHE A 52 5.65 -4.91 5.92
N PHE A 53 4.96 -6.01 6.22
CA PHE A 53 5.57 -7.27 6.62
C PHE A 53 5.73 -8.28 5.49
N ASP A 54 5.40 -7.95 4.23
CA ASP A 54 5.59 -8.84 3.08
C ASP A 54 7.07 -8.90 2.67
N GLU A 55 7.83 -9.74 3.36
CA GLU A 55 9.27 -9.89 3.19
C GLU A 55 9.69 -10.48 1.83
N LEU A 56 8.72 -11.05 1.09
CA LEU A 56 8.90 -11.65 -0.23
C LEU A 56 8.30 -10.79 -1.36
N ALA A 57 7.90 -9.56 -1.05
CA ALA A 57 7.25 -8.63 -1.97
C ALA A 57 7.98 -8.44 -3.31
N VAL A 58 9.31 -8.43 -3.28
CA VAL A 58 10.17 -8.35 -4.45
C VAL A 58 11.38 -9.28 -4.29
N THR A 59 11.74 -9.96 -5.36
CA THR A 59 12.92 -10.81 -5.47
C THR A 59 14.20 -9.99 -5.59
N THR A 60 15.36 -10.63 -5.39
CA THR A 60 16.67 -10.00 -5.60
C THR A 60 16.83 -9.44 -7.02
N SER A 61 16.36 -10.16 -8.04
CA SER A 61 16.39 -9.69 -9.43
C SER A 61 15.50 -8.48 -9.67
N GLU A 62 14.34 -8.41 -9.01
CA GLU A 62 13.43 -7.26 -9.13
C GLU A 62 13.99 -6.03 -8.40
N VAL A 63 14.65 -6.21 -7.25
CA VAL A 63 15.40 -5.12 -6.60
C VAL A 63 16.54 -4.64 -7.50
N GLN A 64 17.29 -5.55 -8.14
CA GLN A 64 18.32 -5.15 -9.10
C GLN A 64 17.71 -4.35 -10.26
N ALA A 65 16.61 -4.84 -10.86
CA ALA A 65 15.92 -4.15 -11.95
C ALA A 65 15.41 -2.76 -11.53
N PHE A 66 14.89 -2.63 -10.30
CA PHE A 66 14.48 -1.36 -9.70
C PHE A 66 15.64 -0.37 -9.58
N LEU A 67 16.86 -0.84 -9.29
CA LEU A 67 18.04 0.03 -9.20
C LEU A 67 18.62 0.37 -10.58
N GLU A 68 18.49 -0.54 -11.55
CA GLU A 68 18.83 -0.27 -12.95
C GLU A 68 17.93 0.81 -13.56
N HIS A 69 16.65 0.82 -13.19
CA HIS A 69 15.67 1.82 -13.59
C HIS A 69 14.88 2.28 -12.38
N THR A 70 15.33 3.35 -11.72
CA THR A 70 14.62 3.87 -10.55
C THR A 70 13.36 4.63 -10.93
N PRO A 71 12.44 4.88 -9.97
CA PRO A 71 11.30 5.77 -10.16
C PRO A 71 11.69 7.22 -10.53
N TYR A 72 12.98 7.56 -10.49
CA TYR A 72 13.52 8.88 -10.81
C TYR A 72 14.10 8.96 -12.24
N GLY A 73 13.89 7.93 -13.07
CA GLY A 73 14.22 7.95 -14.50
C GLY A 73 15.71 7.75 -14.81
N HIS A 74 16.51 7.27 -13.85
CA HIS A 74 17.92 7.00 -14.04
C HIS A 74 18.38 5.76 -13.26
N ARG A 75 19.49 5.19 -13.72
CA ARG A 75 20.21 4.11 -13.04
C ARG A 75 20.85 4.62 -11.76
N ASN A 76 20.77 3.85 -10.69
CA ASN A 76 21.32 4.20 -9.38
C ASN A 76 22.67 3.51 -9.11
N PHE A 77 23.57 4.17 -8.37
CA PHE A 77 24.87 3.60 -8.01
C PHE A 77 24.78 2.33 -7.14
N LEU A 78 23.69 2.15 -6.39
CA LEU A 78 23.44 0.95 -5.58
C LEU A 78 23.34 -0.32 -6.42
N ALA A 79 23.05 -0.20 -7.72
CA ALA A 79 23.05 -1.32 -8.67
C ALA A 79 24.43 -2.00 -8.77
N ASP A 80 25.52 -1.26 -8.50
CA ASP A 80 26.90 -1.75 -8.51
C ASP A 80 27.49 -1.89 -7.10
N GLU A 81 26.74 -1.55 -6.05
CA GLU A 81 27.27 -1.52 -4.70
C GLU A 81 27.37 -2.95 -4.13
N VAL A 82 28.56 -3.31 -3.65
CA VAL A 82 28.87 -4.62 -3.07
C VAL A 82 29.21 -4.45 -1.60
N MET A 83 28.57 -5.24 -0.75
CA MET A 83 28.79 -5.24 0.69
C MET A 83 30.15 -5.83 1.05
N ALA A 84 30.60 -5.62 2.28
CA ALA A 84 31.91 -6.11 2.74
C ALA A 84 32.08 -7.64 2.66
N ASP A 85 30.99 -8.40 2.66
CA ASP A 85 30.98 -9.86 2.55
C ASP A 85 30.81 -10.38 1.11
N GLY A 86 30.84 -9.48 0.12
CA GLY A 86 30.80 -9.83 -1.30
C GLY A 86 29.40 -9.92 -1.91
N ARG A 87 28.33 -9.81 -1.10
CA ARG A 87 26.96 -9.75 -1.62
C ARG A 87 26.68 -8.43 -2.31
N THR A 88 25.88 -8.44 -3.36
CA THR A 88 25.35 -7.19 -3.95
C THR A 88 24.42 -6.50 -2.96
N PHE A 89 24.16 -5.20 -3.15
CA PHE A 89 23.16 -4.48 -2.36
C PHE A 89 21.77 -5.15 -2.45
N ALA A 90 21.36 -5.60 -3.64
CA ALA A 90 20.08 -6.27 -3.83
C ALA A 90 19.98 -7.57 -3.02
N GLU A 91 21.04 -8.38 -2.99
CA GLU A 91 21.12 -9.60 -2.19
C GLU A 91 21.09 -9.28 -0.69
N ALA A 92 21.88 -8.32 -0.25
CA ALA A 92 21.96 -7.93 1.15
C ALA A 92 20.62 -7.36 1.66
N LEU A 93 19.93 -6.54 0.85
CA LEU A 93 18.62 -5.97 1.17
C LEU A 93 17.57 -7.07 1.30
N THR A 94 17.43 -7.94 0.29
CA THR A 94 16.39 -8.99 0.27
C THR A 94 16.62 -10.06 1.33
N GLN A 95 17.85 -10.48 1.59
CA GLN A 95 18.14 -11.41 2.69
C GLN A 95 17.87 -10.78 4.07
N THR A 96 18.15 -9.48 4.21
CA THR A 96 17.87 -8.76 5.46
C THR A 96 16.37 -8.57 5.68
N ALA A 97 15.62 -8.28 4.62
CA ALA A 97 14.17 -8.21 4.59
C ALA A 97 13.53 -9.51 5.11
N VAL A 98 13.91 -10.65 4.49
CA VAL A 98 13.43 -11.99 4.89
C VAL A 98 13.77 -12.31 6.34
N SER A 99 14.98 -12.01 6.80
CA SER A 99 15.39 -12.33 8.18
C SER A 99 14.74 -11.47 9.26
N HIS A 100 14.03 -10.40 8.91
CA HIS A 100 13.40 -9.48 9.86
C HIS A 100 11.92 -9.21 9.55
N ASP A 101 11.29 -10.04 8.73
CA ASP A 101 9.89 -9.95 8.33
C ASP A 101 9.47 -8.53 7.88
N VAL A 102 10.22 -7.94 6.94
CA VAL A 102 9.91 -6.59 6.43
C VAL A 102 10.03 -6.53 4.93
N ASN A 103 9.12 -5.81 4.29
CA ASN A 103 9.13 -5.61 2.86
C ASN A 103 10.39 -4.88 2.35
N PRO A 104 11.11 -5.40 1.35
CA PRO A 104 12.30 -4.74 0.79
C PRO A 104 12.03 -3.32 0.28
N LEU A 105 10.84 -3.03 -0.25
CA LEU A 105 10.43 -1.69 -0.70
C LEU A 105 10.25 -0.72 0.47
N VAL A 106 9.84 -1.19 1.67
CA VAL A 106 9.80 -0.35 2.89
C VAL A 106 11.22 0.06 3.31
N LEU A 107 12.18 -0.86 3.19
CA LEU A 107 13.59 -0.57 3.46
C LEU A 107 14.15 0.44 2.46
N LEU A 108 13.84 0.29 1.17
CA LEU A 108 14.22 1.27 0.14
C LEU A 108 13.56 2.64 0.37
N ALA A 109 12.27 2.66 0.69
CA ALA A 109 11.54 3.90 0.97
C ALA A 109 12.12 4.63 2.17
N THR A 110 12.49 3.89 3.22
CA THR A 110 13.18 4.46 4.38
C THR A 110 14.57 4.95 4.00
N LEU A 111 15.36 4.19 3.24
CA LEU A 111 16.68 4.63 2.75
C LEU A 111 16.60 5.95 1.99
N GLN A 112 15.61 6.07 1.11
CA GLN A 112 15.36 7.29 0.36
C GLN A 112 14.93 8.45 1.27
N LYS A 113 14.08 8.19 2.26
CA LYS A 113 13.66 9.21 3.24
C LYS A 113 14.84 9.72 4.07
N GLU A 114 15.71 8.84 4.54
CA GLU A 114 16.81 9.19 5.44
C GLU A 114 17.96 9.90 4.71
N THR A 115 18.32 9.45 3.51
CA THR A 115 19.53 9.94 2.83
C THR A 115 19.39 10.23 1.35
N SER A 116 18.18 10.18 0.79
CA SER A 116 17.94 10.41 -0.64
C SER A 116 18.82 9.53 -1.54
N MET A 117 19.14 8.32 -1.08
CA MET A 117 20.12 7.45 -1.74
C MET A 117 19.61 6.86 -3.05
N VAL A 118 18.32 6.56 -3.14
CA VAL A 118 17.70 5.96 -4.34
C VAL A 118 17.52 6.99 -5.46
N SER A 119 17.36 8.27 -5.13
CA SER A 119 17.32 9.36 -6.11
C SER A 119 18.69 9.96 -6.43
N ALA A 120 19.79 9.39 -5.91
CA ALA A 120 21.12 9.94 -6.12
C ALA A 120 21.67 9.56 -7.51
N GLU A 121 21.88 10.56 -8.36
CA GLU A 121 22.47 10.38 -9.70
C GLU A 121 23.97 10.02 -9.65
N THR A 122 24.66 10.42 -8.59
CA THR A 122 26.08 10.12 -8.37
C THR A 122 26.28 9.45 -7.02
N ARG A 123 27.30 8.57 -6.94
CA ARG A 123 27.62 7.87 -5.70
C ARG A 123 27.92 8.88 -4.58
N PRO A 124 27.15 8.89 -3.48
CA PRO A 124 27.36 9.85 -2.39
C PRO A 124 28.70 9.66 -1.68
N SER A 125 29.01 10.60 -0.77
CA SER A 125 30.19 10.49 0.07
C SER A 125 30.17 9.19 0.90
N ALA A 126 31.37 8.66 1.19
CA ALA A 126 31.49 7.46 2.01
C ALA A 126 30.81 7.61 3.38
N PHE A 127 30.77 8.83 3.94
CA PHE A 127 30.05 9.08 5.20
C PHE A 127 28.55 8.84 5.05
N LYS A 128 27.93 9.37 3.99
CA LYS A 128 26.48 9.19 3.74
C LYS A 128 26.14 7.71 3.53
N ILE A 129 26.99 6.95 2.85
CA ILE A 129 26.82 5.50 2.64
C ILE A 129 26.97 4.73 3.96
N ASN A 130 27.98 5.08 4.76
CA ASN A 130 28.27 4.38 6.00
C ASN A 130 27.21 4.55 7.10
N PHE A 131 26.42 5.63 7.03
CA PHE A 131 25.38 5.98 8.00
C PHE A 131 24.02 6.24 7.32
N ALA A 132 23.75 5.44 6.29
CA ALA A 132 22.62 5.51 5.37
C ALA A 132 21.21 5.63 6.01
N MET A 133 21.05 5.07 7.19
CA MET A 133 19.77 4.93 7.89
C MET A 133 19.79 5.65 9.25
N GLY A 134 20.81 6.47 9.53
CA GLY A 134 20.97 7.18 10.80
C GLY A 134 21.32 6.30 12.01
N CYS A 135 21.48 4.99 11.83
CA CYS A 135 21.81 4.08 12.92
C CYS A 135 23.16 4.43 13.54
N GLY A 136 23.14 4.69 14.85
CA GLY A 136 24.32 5.07 15.61
C GLY A 136 24.71 6.53 15.49
N CYS A 137 23.87 7.40 14.90
CA CYS A 137 24.12 8.85 14.79
C CYS A 137 23.11 9.66 15.62
N PRO A 138 23.34 9.86 16.93
CA PRO A 138 22.49 10.71 17.74
C PRO A 138 22.63 12.18 17.32
N ASP A 139 21.54 12.95 17.44
CA ASP A 139 21.55 14.38 17.16
C ASP A 139 22.63 15.11 17.97
N GLY A 140 23.43 15.92 17.27
CA GLY A 140 24.50 16.72 17.89
C GLY A 140 25.72 15.92 18.37
N GLN A 141 25.79 14.61 18.09
CA GLN A 141 26.91 13.74 18.48
C GLN A 141 27.58 13.08 17.27
N GLY A 142 28.79 12.56 17.48
CA GLY A 142 29.47 11.76 16.47
C GLY A 142 28.79 10.40 16.26
N CYS A 143 28.82 9.89 15.03
CA CYS A 143 28.27 8.59 14.72
C CYS A 143 29.14 7.44 15.27
N ASN A 144 28.50 6.44 15.89
CA ASN A 144 29.13 5.25 16.44
C ASN A 144 29.67 4.35 15.29
N PRO A 145 30.99 4.12 15.21
CA PRO A 145 31.61 3.32 14.16
C PRO A 145 31.13 1.85 14.09
N THR A 146 30.51 1.33 15.15
CA THR A 146 29.93 -0.03 15.17
C THR A 146 28.91 -0.21 14.05
N PHE A 147 28.13 0.83 13.75
CA PHE A 147 27.09 0.83 12.72
C PHE A 147 27.60 1.26 11.34
N LYS A 148 28.90 1.52 11.18
CA LYS A 148 29.51 1.90 9.89
C LYS A 148 29.36 0.77 8.87
N GLY A 149 28.68 1.05 7.76
CA GLY A 149 28.51 0.17 6.60
C GLY A 149 27.06 0.01 6.18
N LEU A 150 26.77 0.01 4.87
CA LEU A 150 25.41 -0.02 4.35
C LEU A 150 24.65 -1.29 4.78
N ASP A 151 25.32 -2.44 4.80
CA ASP A 151 24.82 -3.72 5.33
C ASP A 151 24.36 -3.60 6.80
N LYS A 152 25.17 -2.95 7.63
CA LYS A 152 24.85 -2.75 9.05
C LYS A 152 23.71 -1.76 9.24
N GLN A 153 23.63 -0.73 8.40
CA GLN A 153 22.57 0.26 8.43
C GLN A 153 21.22 -0.37 8.08
N ILE A 154 21.14 -1.16 7.00
CA ILE A 154 19.92 -1.90 6.61
C ILE A 154 19.51 -2.87 7.73
N LYS A 155 20.47 -3.67 8.23
CA LYS A 155 20.20 -4.63 9.32
C LYS A 155 19.75 -3.96 10.61
N CYS A 156 20.31 -2.80 10.94
CA CYS A 156 19.92 -2.06 12.13
C CYS A 156 18.48 -1.55 12.02
N LEU A 157 18.11 -0.95 10.88
CA LEU A 157 16.75 -0.49 10.62
C LEU A 157 15.75 -1.66 10.66
N SER A 158 16.01 -2.73 9.91
CA SER A 158 15.11 -3.89 9.83
C SER A 158 14.92 -4.53 11.21
N LYS A 159 15.99 -4.65 12.00
CA LYS A 159 15.92 -5.12 13.39
C LYS A 159 15.11 -4.19 14.29
N SER A 160 15.18 -2.87 14.09
CA SER A 160 14.35 -1.92 14.82
C SER A 160 12.86 -2.16 14.55
N PHE A 161 12.47 -2.33 13.28
CA PHE A 161 11.09 -2.65 12.92
C PHE A 161 10.62 -3.99 13.51
N LEU A 162 11.46 -5.03 13.44
CA LEU A 162 11.16 -6.32 14.08
C LEU A 162 10.99 -6.18 15.60
N ASN A 163 11.86 -5.42 16.28
CA ASN A 163 11.73 -5.18 17.71
C ASN A 163 10.41 -4.47 18.04
N HIS A 164 10.00 -3.47 17.26
CA HIS A 164 8.72 -2.77 17.46
C HIS A 164 7.51 -3.68 17.19
N LYS A 165 7.59 -4.55 16.18
CA LYS A 165 6.60 -5.62 15.94
C LYS A 165 6.49 -6.52 17.17
N ASN A 166 7.61 -6.98 17.71
CA ASN A 166 7.66 -7.83 18.90
C ASN A 166 7.10 -7.13 20.15
N ASP A 167 7.42 -5.86 20.37
CA ASP A 167 6.87 -5.07 21.47
C ASP A 167 5.33 -4.99 21.37
N LEU A 168 4.80 -4.74 20.17
CA LEU A 168 3.35 -4.70 19.92
C LEU A 168 2.68 -6.04 20.19
N MET A 169 3.31 -7.15 19.79
CA MET A 169 2.78 -8.49 20.00
C MET A 169 2.83 -8.91 21.48
N ALA A 170 3.88 -8.55 22.20
CA ALA A 170 4.05 -8.92 23.61
C ALA A 170 3.25 -8.01 24.57
N ASN A 171 3.22 -6.71 24.29
CA ASN A 171 2.76 -5.70 25.24
C ASN A 171 1.54 -4.90 24.75
N GLY A 172 1.10 -5.11 23.52
CA GLY A 172 0.04 -4.32 22.89
C GLY A 172 0.43 -2.87 22.56
N GLN A 173 1.71 -2.50 22.73
CA GLN A 173 2.27 -1.18 22.41
C GLN A 173 3.77 -1.26 22.20
N THR A 174 4.33 -0.33 21.43
CA THR A 174 5.79 -0.17 21.28
C THR A 174 6.43 0.40 22.54
N SER A 175 7.77 0.34 22.63
CA SER A 175 8.54 0.93 23.75
C SER A 175 8.27 2.42 24.01
N THR A 176 7.83 3.18 23.00
CA THR A 176 7.43 4.59 23.15
C THR A 176 5.93 4.77 23.37
N GLY A 177 5.14 3.69 23.43
CA GLY A 177 3.71 3.71 23.73
C GLY A 177 2.79 3.91 22.53
N TRP A 178 3.27 3.74 21.29
CA TRP A 178 2.38 3.69 20.11
C TRP A 178 1.68 2.35 20.02
N ARG A 179 0.40 2.34 19.65
CA ARG A 179 -0.40 1.13 19.45
C ARG A 179 -1.60 1.38 18.53
N PRO A 180 -2.10 0.34 17.84
CA PRO A 180 -3.34 0.44 17.08
C PRO A 180 -4.54 0.86 17.94
N GLY A 181 -5.44 1.67 17.40
CA GLY A 181 -6.70 2.07 18.04
C GLY A 181 -6.57 3.01 19.24
N LYS A 182 -5.36 3.51 19.55
CA LYS A 182 -5.15 4.52 20.59
C LYS A 182 -4.48 5.78 20.04
N ALA A 183 -5.18 6.90 20.16
CA ALA A 183 -4.64 8.21 19.85
C ALA A 183 -3.43 8.57 20.75
N LYS A 184 -2.39 9.14 20.13
CA LYS A 184 -1.21 9.71 20.77
C LYS A 184 -0.69 10.89 19.92
N ASN A 185 -0.11 11.90 20.57
CA ASN A 185 0.46 13.05 19.87
C ASN A 185 1.86 12.73 19.33
N THR A 186 2.13 13.18 18.10
CA THR A 186 3.48 13.26 17.53
C THR A 186 4.25 14.45 18.12
N LEU A 187 5.55 14.57 17.79
CA LEU A 187 6.38 15.69 18.22
C LEU A 187 6.04 17.00 17.47
N ASP A 188 5.43 16.93 16.29
CA ASP A 188 4.81 18.06 15.58
C ASP A 188 3.30 18.16 15.88
N PRO A 189 2.95 18.50 17.13
CA PRO A 189 1.73 18.14 17.89
C PRO A 189 0.46 17.74 17.10
N ASN A 190 0.52 16.66 16.32
CA ASN A 190 -0.63 16.10 15.61
C ASN A 190 -1.15 14.88 16.38
N SER A 191 -2.46 14.78 16.57
CA SER A 191 -3.08 13.57 17.12
C SER A 191 -3.12 12.49 16.05
N VAL A 192 -2.55 11.33 16.36
CA VAL A 192 -2.55 10.15 15.50
C VAL A 192 -3.12 8.98 16.27
N ASN A 193 -4.17 8.37 15.72
CA ASN A 193 -4.69 7.07 16.13
C ASN A 193 -4.27 6.01 15.10
N PRO A 194 -3.17 5.24 15.30
CA PRO A 194 -2.73 4.25 14.33
C PRO A 194 -3.83 3.22 14.06
N ALA A 195 -4.15 2.97 12.80
CA ALA A 195 -5.14 1.97 12.39
C ALA A 195 -4.60 0.53 12.51
N ASN A 196 -3.29 0.36 12.34
CA ASN A 196 -2.62 -0.95 12.30
C ASN A 196 -1.21 -0.91 12.94
N ARG A 197 -0.54 -2.06 12.99
CA ARG A 197 0.78 -2.20 13.62
C ARG A 197 1.86 -1.48 12.82
N ALA A 198 1.84 -1.58 11.50
CA ALA A 198 2.79 -0.93 10.62
C ALA A 198 2.83 0.58 10.84
N THR A 199 1.66 1.22 10.93
CA THR A 199 1.55 2.64 11.24
C THR A 199 2.11 2.96 12.64
N ALA A 200 1.80 2.14 13.65
CA ALA A 200 2.37 2.31 14.99
C ALA A 200 3.91 2.15 15.03
N ILE A 201 4.47 1.23 14.23
CA ILE A 201 5.91 1.03 14.07
C ILE A 201 6.57 2.24 13.40
N LEU A 202 5.98 2.76 12.32
CA LEU A 202 6.48 3.93 11.60
C LEU A 202 6.48 5.18 12.48
N TYR A 203 5.45 5.40 13.30
CA TYR A 203 5.45 6.50 14.29
C TYR A 203 6.37 6.26 15.49
N THR A 204 6.73 5.02 15.78
CA THR A 204 7.77 4.71 16.78
C THR A 204 9.15 5.06 16.25
N TYR A 205 9.42 4.75 14.98
CA TYR A 205 10.69 5.06 14.32
C TYR A 205 10.81 6.55 13.96
N THR A 206 9.74 7.19 13.51
CA THR A 206 9.69 8.60 13.13
C THR A 206 8.44 9.25 13.76
N PRO A 207 8.54 9.88 14.94
CA PRO A 207 7.38 10.41 15.68
C PRO A 207 6.91 11.77 15.14
N TRP A 208 6.78 11.90 13.82
CA TRP A 208 6.50 13.14 13.10
C TRP A 208 5.53 12.90 11.94
N VAL A 209 4.51 13.75 11.75
CA VAL A 209 3.66 13.73 10.56
C VAL A 209 4.33 14.50 9.42
N LEU A 210 4.58 15.80 9.63
CA LEU A 210 5.28 16.74 8.75
C LEU A 210 4.76 16.77 7.30
N ARG A 211 3.44 16.93 7.13
CA ARG A 211 2.79 17.03 5.81
C ARG A 211 3.45 18.10 4.95
N GLY A 212 3.86 17.74 3.73
CA GLY A 212 4.56 18.63 2.79
C GLY A 212 6.07 18.77 3.04
N GLN A 213 6.59 18.32 4.18
CA GLN A 213 7.95 18.65 4.61
C GLN A 213 8.85 17.42 4.83
N GLY A 214 8.34 16.36 5.45
CA GLY A 214 9.18 15.26 5.92
C GLY A 214 8.40 14.17 6.65
N GLY A 215 9.06 13.51 7.61
CA GLY A 215 8.42 12.60 8.55
C GLY A 215 7.70 11.42 7.88
N ASN A 216 6.58 11.00 8.47
CA ASN A 216 5.75 9.93 7.92
C ASN A 216 5.00 10.33 6.66
N TRP A 217 4.77 11.63 6.41
CA TRP A 217 4.25 12.07 5.11
C TRP A 217 5.24 11.80 3.97
N ALA A 218 6.53 12.07 4.20
CA ALA A 218 7.57 11.75 3.22
C ALA A 218 7.70 10.24 3.03
N PHE A 219 7.65 9.44 4.11
CA PHE A 219 7.62 7.98 4.00
C PHE A 219 6.47 7.52 3.10
N TRP A 220 5.23 7.89 3.41
CA TRP A 220 4.04 7.48 2.65
C TRP A 220 4.19 7.80 1.16
N ARG A 221 4.55 9.05 0.82
CA ARG A 221 4.73 9.47 -0.57
C ARG A 221 5.83 8.68 -1.29
N ILE A 222 6.95 8.40 -0.62
CA ILE A 222 8.06 7.63 -1.20
C ILE A 222 7.65 6.17 -1.38
N TRP A 223 7.02 5.57 -0.37
CA TRP A 223 6.48 4.22 -0.40
C TRP A 223 5.53 4.06 -1.59
N THR A 224 4.53 4.93 -1.72
CA THR A 224 3.56 4.91 -2.82
C THR A 224 4.25 4.92 -4.18
N ARG A 225 5.21 5.83 -4.38
CA ARG A 225 5.98 5.90 -5.63
C ARG A 225 6.79 4.63 -5.90
N PHE A 226 7.41 4.06 -4.87
CA PHE A 226 8.29 2.90 -5.03
C PHE A 226 7.49 1.63 -5.29
N ALA A 227 6.39 1.47 -4.59
CA ALA A 227 5.46 0.36 -4.76
C ALA A 227 4.82 0.40 -6.16
N ASP A 228 4.31 1.56 -6.60
CA ASP A 228 3.79 1.75 -7.96
C ASP A 228 4.82 1.40 -9.04
N HIS A 229 6.02 1.98 -8.94
CA HIS A 229 7.11 1.73 -9.90
C HIS A 229 7.57 0.28 -9.93
N ALA A 230 7.57 -0.41 -8.79
CA ALA A 230 7.88 -1.83 -8.70
C ALA A 230 6.74 -2.73 -9.21
N GLY A 231 5.58 -2.17 -9.58
CA GLY A 231 4.37 -2.94 -9.84
C GLY A 231 3.83 -3.65 -8.60
N TYR A 232 4.29 -3.25 -7.41
CA TYR A 232 3.91 -3.82 -6.12
C TYR A 232 2.64 -3.15 -5.62
N GLN A 233 1.51 -3.76 -5.93
CA GLN A 233 0.20 -3.20 -5.62
C GLN A 233 -0.34 -3.70 -4.27
N ILE A 234 0.34 -4.60 -3.54
CA ILE A 234 -0.14 -5.09 -2.23
C ILE A 234 -0.04 -3.95 -1.20
N GLY A 235 -1.16 -3.59 -0.57
CA GLY A 235 -1.25 -2.61 0.52
C GLY A 235 -0.97 -1.15 0.14
N LEU A 236 -1.14 -0.82 -1.14
CA LEU A 236 -1.46 0.53 -1.62
C LEU A 236 -2.98 0.66 -1.78
N ASP A 237 -3.78 0.68 -0.71
CA ASP A 237 -5.26 0.84 -0.78
C ASP A 237 -5.98 0.14 -1.96
N VAL A 238 -5.46 -1.00 -2.44
CA VAL A 238 -6.11 -1.80 -3.46
C VAL A 238 -7.33 -2.44 -2.82
N PRO A 239 -8.51 -2.33 -3.43
CA PRO A 239 -9.73 -2.84 -2.83
C PRO A 239 -9.57 -4.35 -2.53
N PHE A 240 -9.82 -4.73 -1.29
CA PHE A 240 -9.94 -6.14 -0.90
C PHE A 240 -10.85 -6.86 -1.90
N ASN A 241 -10.36 -7.93 -2.54
CA ASN A 241 -11.07 -8.68 -3.56
C ASN A 241 -11.72 -7.80 -4.66
N GLU A 242 -11.03 -6.77 -5.16
CA GLU A 242 -11.56 -5.84 -6.16
C GLU A 242 -12.29 -6.55 -7.32
N GLY A 243 -13.55 -6.16 -7.52
CA GLY A 243 -14.46 -6.72 -8.51
C GLY A 243 -14.69 -8.22 -8.38
N PHE A 244 -14.48 -8.83 -7.22
CA PHE A 244 -14.66 -10.25 -6.97
C PHE A 244 -15.34 -10.49 -5.62
N ILE A 245 -15.72 -11.74 -5.33
CA ILE A 245 -16.45 -12.14 -4.12
C ILE A 245 -15.80 -11.53 -2.86
N GLY A 246 -16.55 -10.75 -2.09
CA GLY A 246 -16.09 -10.06 -0.88
C GLY A 246 -15.53 -8.65 -1.09
N GLY A 247 -15.29 -8.23 -2.33
CA GLY A 247 -14.86 -6.88 -2.65
C GLY A 247 -15.99 -5.86 -2.76
N ARG A 248 -15.65 -4.58 -2.70
CA ARG A 248 -16.62 -3.48 -2.74
C ARG A 248 -17.27 -3.35 -4.12
N CYS A 249 -18.54 -2.95 -4.13
CA CYS A 249 -19.27 -2.57 -5.33
C CYS A 249 -20.32 -1.51 -5.03
N SER A 250 -20.66 -0.72 -6.04
CA SER A 250 -21.76 0.24 -6.07
C SER A 250 -22.87 -0.19 -7.04
N SER A 251 -22.59 -1.16 -7.89
CA SER A 251 -23.56 -1.80 -8.78
C SER A 251 -23.10 -3.21 -9.16
N THR A 252 -24.00 -4.03 -9.71
CA THR A 252 -23.64 -5.37 -10.19
C THR A 252 -22.57 -5.34 -11.28
N ASP A 253 -22.47 -4.26 -12.06
CA ASP A 253 -21.48 -4.13 -13.13
C ASP A 253 -20.03 -4.04 -12.60
N ASP A 254 -19.87 -3.71 -11.32
CA ASP A 254 -18.56 -3.69 -10.65
C ASP A 254 -18.05 -5.09 -10.31
N CYS A 255 -18.89 -6.12 -10.42
CA CYS A 255 -18.60 -7.48 -10.00
C CYS A 255 -18.28 -8.40 -11.18
N PHE A 256 -17.05 -8.90 -11.23
CA PHE A 256 -16.58 -9.82 -12.25
C PHE A 256 -16.88 -11.28 -11.87
N GLY A 257 -17.25 -12.07 -12.87
CA GLY A 257 -17.61 -13.49 -12.72
C GLY A 257 -19.00 -13.79 -13.26
N ALA A 258 -19.22 -15.04 -13.67
CA ALA A 258 -20.53 -15.47 -14.12
C ALA A 258 -21.51 -15.43 -12.94
N GLU A 259 -22.65 -14.75 -13.12
CA GLU A 259 -23.72 -14.66 -12.11
C GLU A 259 -23.34 -13.93 -10.81
N SER A 260 -22.24 -13.16 -10.82
CA SER A 260 -21.87 -12.28 -9.70
C SER A 260 -22.87 -11.12 -9.57
N THR A 261 -23.19 -10.73 -8.34
CA THR A 261 -24.09 -9.60 -8.03
C THR A 261 -23.48 -8.69 -6.99
N CYS A 262 -23.88 -7.43 -6.99
CA CYS A 262 -23.59 -6.53 -5.88
C CYS A 262 -24.69 -6.63 -4.83
N LEU A 263 -24.36 -7.16 -3.65
CA LEU A 263 -25.28 -7.26 -2.52
C LEU A 263 -25.01 -6.11 -1.55
N PHE A 264 -26.01 -5.26 -1.35
CA PHE A 264 -25.96 -4.19 -0.36
C PHE A 264 -26.34 -4.72 1.01
N ASP A 265 -25.52 -4.39 1.99
CA ASP A 265 -25.78 -4.66 3.39
C ASP A 265 -26.34 -3.39 4.05
N ASP A 266 -27.56 -3.50 4.60
CA ASP A 266 -28.30 -2.37 5.16
C ASP A 266 -27.63 -1.76 6.41
N PHE A 267 -26.75 -2.50 7.09
CA PHE A 267 -26.05 -2.05 8.30
C PHE A 267 -24.82 -1.20 7.97
N SER A 268 -23.99 -1.68 7.05
CA SER A 268 -22.76 -1.01 6.65
C SER A 268 -22.99 0.04 5.56
N GLY A 269 -24.08 -0.06 4.79
CA GLY A 269 -24.36 0.84 3.66
C GLY A 269 -23.39 0.67 2.48
N VAL A 270 -22.60 -0.41 2.45
CA VAL A 270 -21.62 -0.67 1.40
C VAL A 270 -21.99 -1.95 0.65
N GLY A 271 -21.97 -1.89 -0.69
CA GLY A 271 -22.18 -3.06 -1.54
C GLY A 271 -20.96 -3.98 -1.54
N ARG A 272 -21.24 -5.29 -1.64
CA ARG A 272 -20.22 -6.34 -1.77
C ARG A 272 -20.53 -7.28 -2.91
N CYS A 273 -19.52 -7.59 -3.72
CA CYS A 273 -19.65 -8.60 -4.75
C CYS A 273 -19.84 -9.98 -4.12
N THR A 274 -20.82 -10.72 -4.61
CA THR A 274 -21.14 -12.08 -4.17
C THR A 274 -21.68 -12.88 -5.33
N GLN A 275 -21.90 -14.17 -5.12
CA GLN A 275 -22.52 -15.08 -6.07
C GLN A 275 -23.36 -16.10 -5.29
N SER A 276 -24.43 -16.61 -5.89
CA SER A 276 -25.16 -17.76 -5.33
C SER A 276 -24.28 -19.02 -5.38
N CYS A 277 -24.48 -19.92 -4.42
CA CYS A 277 -23.73 -21.18 -4.38
C CYS A 277 -24.54 -22.32 -3.76
N THR A 278 -24.15 -23.55 -4.09
CA THR A 278 -24.78 -24.78 -3.59
C THR A 278 -23.91 -25.51 -2.57
N SER A 279 -22.58 -25.30 -2.59
CA SER A 279 -21.64 -25.85 -1.59
C SER A 279 -20.25 -25.20 -1.67
N LEU A 280 -19.78 -24.88 -2.88
CA LEU A 280 -18.47 -24.27 -3.13
C LEU A 280 -18.63 -22.92 -3.85
N CYS A 281 -17.60 -22.10 -3.71
CA CYS A 281 -17.47 -20.81 -4.39
C CYS A 281 -16.23 -20.81 -5.27
N PRO A 282 -16.22 -20.04 -6.36
CA PRO A 282 -15.05 -19.92 -7.19
C PRO A 282 -13.97 -19.14 -6.44
N ASP A 283 -12.75 -19.65 -6.48
CA ASP A 283 -11.57 -18.89 -6.07
C ASP A 283 -10.94 -18.23 -7.28
N ARG A 284 -10.35 -17.05 -7.05
CA ARG A 284 -9.57 -16.37 -8.08
C ARG A 284 -8.09 -16.45 -7.71
N PRO A 285 -7.22 -16.95 -8.59
CA PRO A 285 -5.79 -16.94 -8.33
C PRO A 285 -5.30 -15.50 -8.31
N GLY A 286 -4.41 -15.20 -7.37
CA GLY A 286 -3.81 -13.88 -7.21
C GLY A 286 -3.66 -13.52 -5.75
N LEU A 287 -2.59 -12.81 -5.41
CA LEU A 287 -2.27 -12.45 -4.03
C LEU A 287 -3.37 -11.56 -3.39
N HIS A 288 -4.20 -10.89 -4.20
CA HIS A 288 -5.23 -9.94 -3.75
C HIS A 288 -6.63 -10.57 -3.55
N TYR A 289 -6.78 -11.87 -3.80
CA TYR A 289 -8.06 -12.56 -3.68
C TYR A 289 -8.02 -13.54 -2.51
N ALA A 290 -8.75 -13.23 -1.45
CA ALA A 290 -9.01 -14.19 -0.39
C ALA A 290 -9.74 -15.41 -0.98
N THR A 291 -9.44 -16.59 -0.44
CA THR A 291 -10.24 -17.79 -0.73
C THR A 291 -11.69 -17.54 -0.34
N THR A 292 -12.58 -18.21 -1.03
CA THR A 292 -14.02 -17.99 -0.90
C THR A 292 -14.67 -19.13 -0.12
N PHE A 293 -15.87 -18.87 0.38
CA PHE A 293 -16.65 -19.83 1.14
C PHE A 293 -18.13 -19.63 0.89
N CYS A 294 -18.86 -20.74 0.82
CA CYS A 294 -20.30 -20.74 0.60
C CYS A 294 -21.01 -20.81 1.95
N VAL A 295 -21.70 -19.74 2.35
CA VAL A 295 -22.44 -19.66 3.62
C VAL A 295 -23.95 -19.62 3.38
N PRO A 296 -24.80 -20.03 4.35
CA PRO A 296 -26.24 -19.87 4.25
C PRO A 296 -26.65 -18.40 4.02
N SER A 297 -27.63 -18.18 3.15
CA SER A 297 -28.23 -16.87 2.90
C SER A 297 -29.59 -16.73 3.57
N ASN A 298 -29.89 -15.54 4.11
CA ASN A 298 -31.17 -15.24 4.78
C ASN A 298 -32.40 -15.39 3.87
N GLY A 299 -32.22 -15.27 2.55
CA GLY A 299 -33.28 -15.49 1.54
C GLY A 299 -33.48 -16.95 1.13
N GLY A 300 -32.77 -17.88 1.75
CA GLY A 300 -32.67 -19.28 1.31
C GLY A 300 -31.55 -19.48 0.28
N GLY A 301 -30.99 -20.70 0.24
CA GLY A 301 -29.82 -21.02 -0.59
C GLY A 301 -28.49 -20.60 0.06
N GLY A 302 -27.40 -20.74 -0.71
CA GLY A 302 -26.05 -20.32 -0.29
C GLY A 302 -25.60 -19.06 -1.02
N LYS A 303 -24.73 -18.28 -0.36
CA LYS A 303 -24.03 -17.13 -0.94
C LYS A 303 -22.52 -17.24 -0.73
N CYS A 304 -21.76 -16.74 -1.69
CA CYS A 304 -20.31 -16.69 -1.62
C CYS A 304 -19.83 -15.47 -0.85
N VAL A 305 -18.92 -15.72 0.10
CA VAL A 305 -18.23 -14.71 0.90
C VAL A 305 -16.73 -14.96 0.84
N ALA A 306 -15.94 -13.93 1.14
CA ALA A 306 -14.51 -14.10 1.36
C ALA A 306 -14.28 -14.82 2.70
N GLN A 307 -13.40 -15.81 2.72
CA GLN A 307 -12.81 -16.30 3.95
C GLN A 307 -12.01 -15.17 4.60
N CYS A 308 -12.08 -15.08 5.92
CA CYS A 308 -11.30 -14.11 6.67
C CYS A 308 -9.82 -14.49 6.58
N PRO A 309 -8.98 -13.64 5.99
CA PRO A 309 -7.54 -13.84 6.02
C PRO A 309 -7.00 -13.52 7.42
N PHE A 310 -5.77 -13.96 7.70
CA PHE A 310 -5.15 -13.86 9.04
C PHE A 310 -5.03 -12.42 9.58
N ASP A 311 -5.11 -11.41 8.72
CA ASP A 311 -5.00 -9.98 9.00
C ASP A 311 -6.33 -9.23 9.09
N GLY A 312 -7.47 -9.92 8.88
CA GLY A 312 -8.82 -9.37 9.02
C GLY A 312 -9.50 -9.02 7.69
N CYS A 313 -10.77 -8.63 7.78
CA CYS A 313 -11.59 -8.32 6.61
C CYS A 313 -11.48 -6.84 6.19
N ASP A 314 -12.02 -6.50 5.01
CA ASP A 314 -12.15 -5.11 4.57
C ASP A 314 -12.89 -4.24 5.61
N HIS A 315 -12.62 -2.94 5.60
CA HIS A 315 -13.23 -1.96 6.50
C HIS A 315 -14.76 -2.07 6.51
N GLY A 316 -15.34 -2.08 7.72
CA GLY A 316 -16.77 -2.32 7.94
C GLY A 316 -17.16 -3.81 8.09
N MET A 317 -16.20 -4.73 7.97
CA MET A 317 -16.43 -6.16 8.16
C MET A 317 -15.65 -6.71 9.35
N ILE A 318 -16.15 -7.80 9.91
CA ILE A 318 -15.51 -8.56 10.98
C ILE A 318 -15.36 -10.02 10.57
N CYS A 319 -14.37 -10.69 11.16
CA CYS A 319 -14.20 -12.12 11.01
C CYS A 319 -15.17 -12.84 11.94
N VAL A 320 -16.06 -13.66 11.36
CA VAL A 320 -17.00 -14.52 12.09
C VAL A 320 -16.80 -15.96 11.66
N GLN A 321 -17.03 -16.89 12.57
CA GLN A 321 -17.11 -18.31 12.22
C GLN A 321 -18.46 -18.59 11.59
N ASP A 322 -18.44 -19.25 10.42
CA ASP A 322 -19.66 -19.64 9.71
C ASP A 322 -19.51 -21.04 9.11
N GLU A 323 -20.64 -21.70 8.89
CA GLU A 323 -20.74 -23.07 8.41
C GLU A 323 -20.96 -23.10 6.90
N ARG A 324 -20.48 -24.15 6.23
CA ARG A 324 -20.67 -24.31 4.79
C ARG A 324 -22.14 -24.61 4.51
N PHE A 325 -22.72 -23.88 3.56
CA PHE A 325 -24.05 -24.19 3.06
C PHE A 325 -24.10 -25.62 2.50
N GLY A 326 -25.03 -26.42 3.03
CA GLY A 326 -25.21 -27.82 2.63
C GLY A 326 -24.29 -28.83 3.33
N ASP A 327 -23.31 -28.40 4.13
CA ASP A 327 -22.47 -29.28 4.95
C ASP A 327 -22.01 -28.58 6.25
N PRO A 328 -22.80 -28.67 7.33
CA PRO A 328 -22.52 -27.95 8.58
C PRO A 328 -21.28 -28.45 9.32
N ASN A 329 -20.69 -29.58 8.92
CA ASN A 329 -19.46 -30.09 9.54
C ASN A 329 -18.20 -29.37 9.04
N VAL A 330 -18.32 -28.52 8.01
CA VAL A 330 -17.22 -27.72 7.48
C VAL A 330 -17.47 -26.27 7.83
N SER A 331 -16.61 -25.68 8.67
CA SER A 331 -16.67 -24.28 9.05
C SER A 331 -15.33 -23.59 8.86
N THR A 332 -15.37 -22.27 8.69
CA THR A 332 -14.17 -21.43 8.66
C THR A 332 -14.51 -20.00 9.09
N SER A 333 -13.48 -19.20 9.33
CA SER A 333 -13.67 -17.77 9.54
C SER A 333 -13.96 -17.11 8.20
N VAL A 334 -15.04 -16.34 8.11
CA VAL A 334 -15.44 -15.58 6.92
C VAL A 334 -15.61 -14.11 7.25
N CYS A 335 -15.58 -13.28 6.21
CA CYS A 335 -15.88 -11.86 6.32
C CYS A 335 -17.38 -11.62 6.27
N ALA A 336 -17.92 -11.07 7.36
CA ALA A 336 -19.31 -10.64 7.47
C ALA A 336 -19.40 -9.16 7.87
N ALA A 337 -20.51 -8.50 7.53
CA ALA A 337 -20.77 -7.14 7.98
C ALA A 337 -20.82 -7.10 9.52
N ALA A 338 -20.25 -6.04 10.10
CA ALA A 338 -20.39 -5.77 11.53
C ALA A 338 -21.82 -5.28 11.82
N PRO A 339 -22.52 -5.85 12.82
CA PRO A 339 -23.85 -5.39 13.21
C PRO A 339 -23.86 -4.00 13.87
#